data_AF-A0A948ZLH1-F1
#
_entry.id   AF-A0A948ZLH1-F1
#
_cell.length_a   1.000
_cell.length_b   1.000
_cell.length_c   1.000
_cell.angle_alpha   90.00
_cell.angle_beta   90.00
_cell.angle_gamma   90.00
#
_symmetry.space_group_name_H-M   'P 1'
#
loop_
_entity.id
_entity.type
_entity.pdbx_description
1 polymer ?
#
loop_
_entity_poly.entity_id
_entity_poly.type
_entity_poly.pdbx_seq_one_letter_code
_entity_poly.pdbx_strand_id
1 'polypeptide(L)'
;MKLVTLIAASAVFFCEPRPLLACGGCTDSALLITTPWAGYGILFLWAWIAVMLVARRRVRVRGDDSGATVVRGSTLVVFALLGTVGYVVLAFFSMGSLLLPSFLVGFVWVVYLVIRMLIGVVRYIRSRPPELRTSLALDGAFLLVAAATIAYGQAKANTLDHYIASLRYGQQVVFSGVLPDIVARGEQAVGPLIQAAREALHNDDDYTRSNILSRSTFCLACIGGQEAEQFLSQLFNEHVNFVDRSNRRWHKAVCFAYARCAGPRAVDDLIAIFDKMESGEQKENRWVPLVALVVTGSKRGVSFTLDHMDILLRKMDFGGDGNEMRVAQAAAEALVYGSDPTALRELPVYRDVSLMGAIWLADPRPNDYTSEFYWTSKSEKRLRPPEEIESTWKKNSDTIRKRWDTLLK
;
A
#
# COMPACT_ATOMS: atom_id res chain seq x y z
N MET A 1 -37.81 -12.81 17.91
CA MET A 1 -36.53 -13.33 18.44
C MET A 1 -35.53 -13.71 17.36
N LYS A 2 -35.86 -14.59 16.40
CA LYS A 2 -34.90 -15.07 15.37
C LYS A 2 -34.16 -13.99 14.56
N LEU A 3 -34.80 -12.85 14.25
CA LEU A 3 -34.19 -11.76 13.48
C LEU A 3 -33.15 -10.95 14.30
N VAL A 4 -33.38 -10.78 15.60
CA VAL A 4 -32.47 -10.02 16.48
C VAL A 4 -31.19 -10.82 16.73
N THR A 5 -31.31 -12.14 16.87
CA THR A 5 -30.17 -13.06 16.98
C THR A 5 -29.33 -13.07 15.69
N LEU A 6 -29.98 -13.00 14.51
CA LEU A 6 -29.30 -12.90 13.21
C LEU A 6 -28.55 -11.56 13.06
N ILE A 7 -29.13 -10.45 13.50
CA ILE A 7 -28.52 -9.12 13.49
C ILE A 7 -27.31 -9.07 14.45
N ALA A 8 -27.43 -9.64 15.65
CA ALA A 8 -26.34 -9.71 16.61
C ALA A 8 -25.19 -10.62 16.14
N ALA A 9 -25.51 -11.78 15.55
CA ALA A 9 -24.50 -12.70 15.00
C ALA A 9 -23.77 -12.08 13.80
N SER A 10 -24.49 -11.33 12.96
CA SER A 10 -23.88 -10.58 11.85
C SER A 10 -22.95 -9.48 12.38
N ALA A 11 -23.39 -8.69 13.36
CA ALA A 11 -22.60 -7.60 13.93
C ALA A 11 -21.29 -8.10 14.59
N VAL A 12 -21.30 -9.25 15.26
CA VAL A 12 -20.08 -9.86 15.83
C VAL A 12 -19.12 -10.32 14.73
N PHE A 13 -19.62 -10.89 13.63
CA PHE A 13 -18.81 -11.29 12.48
C PHE A 13 -18.18 -10.09 11.74
N PHE A 14 -18.82 -8.91 11.80
CA PHE A 14 -18.35 -7.67 11.18
C PHE A 14 -17.35 -6.87 12.06
N CYS A 15 -17.25 -7.16 13.36
CA CYS A 15 -16.38 -6.42 14.28
C CYS A 15 -14.95 -6.98 14.39
N GLU A 16 -14.69 -8.21 13.94
CA GLU A 16 -13.35 -8.81 13.94
C GLU A 16 -12.86 -9.16 12.52
N PRO A 17 -12.03 -8.31 11.87
CA PRO A 17 -11.61 -8.50 10.48
C PRO A 17 -10.45 -9.52 10.33
N ARG A 18 -10.14 -10.32 11.35
CA ARG A 18 -8.89 -11.10 11.41
C ARG A 18 -8.80 -12.36 10.52
N PRO A 19 -9.87 -13.09 10.11
CA PRO A 19 -9.65 -14.43 9.54
C PRO A 19 -9.61 -14.55 8.00
N LEU A 20 -9.63 -13.49 7.18
CA LEU A 20 -9.86 -13.63 5.71
C LEU A 20 -8.74 -13.10 4.79
N LEU A 21 -7.48 -13.22 5.21
CA LEU A 21 -6.31 -12.76 4.42
C LEU A 21 -5.78 -13.76 3.38
N ALA A 22 -6.38 -14.94 3.19
CA ALA A 22 -5.74 -16.00 2.42
C ALA A 22 -5.90 -15.93 0.88
N CYS A 23 -6.85 -15.17 0.31
CA CYS A 23 -6.94 -14.95 -1.15
C CYS A 23 -7.82 -13.74 -1.56
N GLY A 24 -8.77 -13.30 -0.71
CA GLY A 24 -9.63 -12.12 -0.96
C GLY A 24 -9.04 -10.76 -0.55
N GLY A 25 -7.79 -10.75 -0.03
CA GLY A 25 -7.16 -9.59 0.58
C GLY A 25 -6.86 -8.44 -0.38
N CYS A 26 -6.84 -8.65 -1.69
CA CYS A 26 -6.46 -7.59 -2.64
C CYS A 26 -7.52 -6.53 -2.83
N THR A 27 -8.76 -6.95 -3.12
CA THR A 27 -9.90 -6.06 -3.32
C THR A 27 -10.28 -5.35 -2.02
N ASP A 28 -10.30 -6.09 -0.90
CA ASP A 28 -10.63 -5.51 0.40
C ASP A 28 -9.54 -4.54 0.87
N SER A 29 -8.26 -4.84 0.67
CA SER A 29 -7.18 -3.88 0.99
C SER A 29 -7.26 -2.62 0.13
N ALA A 30 -7.53 -2.74 -1.17
CA ALA A 30 -7.73 -1.58 -2.04
C ALA A 30 -8.91 -0.72 -1.55
N LEU A 31 -10.04 -1.35 -1.23
CA LEU A 31 -11.21 -0.65 -0.69
C LEU A 31 -10.95 -0.04 0.69
N LEU A 32 -10.17 -0.67 1.56
CA LEU A 32 -9.78 -0.09 2.86
C LEU A 32 -8.90 1.15 2.68
N ILE A 33 -8.03 1.14 1.67
CA ILE A 33 -7.17 2.27 1.33
C ILE A 33 -8.00 3.41 0.76
N THR A 34 -8.84 3.16 -0.24
CA THR A 34 -9.53 4.22 -1.03
C THR A 34 -10.92 4.59 -0.54
N THR A 35 -11.60 3.68 0.15
CA THR A 35 -13.01 3.79 0.53
C THR A 35 -13.26 3.09 1.87
N PRO A 36 -12.69 3.57 2.98
CA PRO A 36 -12.79 2.91 4.29
C PRO A 36 -14.23 2.78 4.79
N TRP A 37 -15.17 3.53 4.20
CA TRP A 37 -16.60 3.44 4.49
C TRP A 37 -17.33 2.30 3.77
N ALA A 38 -16.69 1.61 2.82
CA ALA A 38 -17.28 0.52 2.03
C ALA A 38 -17.91 -0.57 2.90
N GLY A 39 -17.33 -0.83 4.08
CA GLY A 39 -17.85 -1.81 5.04
C GLY A 39 -19.19 -1.44 5.67
N TYR A 40 -19.56 -0.15 5.72
CA TYR A 40 -20.78 0.30 6.41
C TYR A 40 -22.06 0.15 5.57
N GLY A 41 -21.97 -0.15 4.28
CA GLY A 41 -23.14 -0.22 3.39
C GLY A 41 -24.21 -1.20 3.89
N ILE A 42 -23.79 -2.40 4.30
CA ILE A 42 -24.69 -3.40 4.87
C ILE A 42 -25.25 -2.99 6.25
N LEU A 43 -24.43 -2.33 7.08
CA LEU A 43 -24.86 -1.87 8.40
C LEU A 43 -25.94 -0.79 8.30
N PHE A 44 -25.78 0.15 7.37
CA PHE A 44 -26.80 1.17 7.10
C PHE A 44 -28.10 0.57 6.59
N LEU A 45 -28.03 -0.41 5.69
CA LEU A 45 -29.20 -1.13 5.19
C LEU A 45 -29.98 -1.77 6.36
N TRP A 46 -29.29 -2.50 7.24
CA TRP A 46 -29.94 -3.17 8.37
C TRP A 46 -30.49 -2.20 9.40
N ALA A 47 -29.76 -1.12 9.70
CA ALA A 47 -30.24 -0.07 10.59
C ALA A 47 -31.52 0.57 10.03
N TRP A 48 -31.57 0.83 8.72
CA TRP A 48 -32.75 1.36 8.05
C TRP A 48 -33.93 0.40 8.09
N ILE A 49 -33.73 -0.89 7.79
CA ILE A 49 -34.77 -1.92 7.89
C ILE A 49 -35.35 -1.96 9.32
N ALA A 50 -34.49 -1.96 10.34
CA ALA A 50 -34.91 -2.00 11.73
C ALA A 50 -35.72 -0.75 12.13
N VAL A 51 -35.25 0.44 11.79
CA VAL A 51 -35.96 1.70 12.10
C VAL A 51 -37.31 1.75 11.38
N MET A 52 -37.38 1.33 10.12
CA MET A 52 -38.65 1.27 9.37
C MET A 52 -39.64 0.27 9.98
N LEU A 53 -39.18 -0.89 10.46
CA LEU A 53 -40.02 -1.85 11.18
C LEU A 53 -40.56 -1.29 12.50
N VAL A 54 -39.73 -0.58 13.26
CA VAL A 54 -40.14 0.06 14.53
C VAL A 54 -41.13 1.19 14.27
N ALA A 55 -40.87 2.05 13.28
CA ALA A 55 -41.78 3.12 12.89
C ALA A 55 -43.14 2.56 12.45
N ARG A 56 -43.14 1.52 11.62
CA ARG A 56 -44.36 0.84 11.19
C ARG A 56 -45.13 0.22 12.36
N ARG A 57 -44.45 -0.42 13.31
CA ARG A 57 -45.10 -0.97 14.51
C ARG A 57 -45.74 0.13 15.36
N ARG A 58 -45.05 1.28 15.55
CA ARG A 58 -45.57 2.41 16.32
C ARG A 58 -46.80 3.05 15.68
N VAL A 59 -46.81 3.22 14.35
CA VAL A 59 -47.97 3.75 13.60
C VAL A 59 -49.16 2.80 13.73
N ARG A 60 -48.94 1.49 13.53
CA ARG A 60 -50.00 0.48 13.67
C ARG A 60 -50.58 0.40 15.09
N VAL A 61 -49.75 0.54 16.13
CA VAL A 61 -50.21 0.55 17.54
C VAL A 61 -51.05 1.79 17.87
N ARG A 62 -50.84 2.91 17.15
CA ARG A 62 -51.65 4.13 17.31
C ARG A 62 -53.01 4.07 16.59
N GLY A 63 -53.37 2.93 16.00
CA GLY A 63 -54.67 2.74 15.34
C GLY A 63 -54.77 3.38 13.95
N ASP A 64 -53.63 3.73 13.35
CA ASP A 64 -53.57 4.34 12.03
C ASP A 64 -53.22 3.26 10.98
N ASP A 65 -54.14 2.99 10.05
CA ASP A 65 -54.01 1.98 8.99
C ASP A 65 -52.95 2.36 7.93
N SER A 66 -52.40 3.57 8.04
CA SER A 66 -51.30 4.12 7.27
C SER A 66 -49.95 3.42 7.43
N GLY A 67 -49.81 2.40 8.28
CA GLY A 67 -48.54 1.70 8.47
C GLY A 67 -47.92 1.12 7.18
N ALA A 68 -48.70 0.94 6.10
CA ALA A 68 -48.20 0.55 4.78
C ALA A 68 -47.60 1.71 3.95
N THR A 69 -47.93 2.97 4.26
CA THR A 69 -47.38 4.17 3.61
C THR A 69 -45.97 4.49 4.10
N VAL A 70 -45.61 4.05 5.32
CA VAL A 70 -44.25 4.18 5.88
C VAL A 70 -43.24 3.28 5.19
N VAL A 71 -43.57 2.05 4.78
CA VAL A 71 -42.83 1.23 3.79
C VAL A 71 -43.63 -0.04 3.52
N ARG A 72 -43.63 -0.53 2.26
CA ARG A 72 -44.25 -1.82 1.95
C ARG A 72 -43.46 -2.97 2.56
N GLY A 73 -44.17 -3.91 3.18
CA GLY A 73 -43.56 -5.10 3.78
C GLY A 73 -42.77 -5.94 2.78
N SER A 74 -43.25 -6.06 1.54
CA SER A 74 -42.53 -6.75 0.45
C SER A 74 -41.19 -6.10 0.15
N THR A 75 -41.08 -4.78 0.20
CA THR A 75 -39.82 -4.07 -0.02
C THR A 75 -38.79 -4.35 1.08
N LEU A 76 -39.23 -4.40 2.34
CA LEU A 76 -38.35 -4.79 3.45
C LEU A 76 -37.85 -6.23 3.31
N VAL A 77 -38.69 -7.15 2.84
CA VAL A 77 -38.31 -8.55 2.59
C VAL A 77 -37.28 -8.65 1.46
N VAL A 78 -37.48 -7.92 0.35
CA VAL A 78 -36.53 -7.90 -0.78
C VAL A 78 -35.15 -7.39 -0.32
N PHE A 79 -35.12 -6.28 0.44
CA PHE A 79 -33.87 -5.74 0.94
C PHE A 79 -33.21 -6.61 2.03
N ALA A 80 -34.00 -7.30 2.86
CA ALA A 80 -33.46 -8.28 3.81
C ALA A 80 -32.85 -9.49 3.09
N LEU A 81 -33.46 -9.97 1.99
CA LEU A 81 -32.88 -11.01 1.14
C LEU A 81 -31.62 -10.53 0.41
N LEU A 82 -31.63 -9.31 -0.12
CA LEU A 82 -30.47 -8.70 -0.77
C LEU A 82 -29.29 -8.55 0.21
N GLY A 83 -29.56 -8.06 1.43
CA GLY A 83 -28.57 -7.86 2.47
C GLY A 83 -28.08 -9.16 3.14
N THR A 84 -28.77 -10.28 2.97
CA THR A 84 -28.32 -11.60 3.48
C THR A 84 -27.78 -12.48 2.36
N VAL A 85 -28.66 -12.99 1.51
CA VAL A 85 -28.35 -13.94 0.43
C VAL A 85 -27.54 -13.25 -0.66
N GLY A 86 -27.96 -12.04 -1.08
CA GLY A 86 -27.21 -11.28 -2.09
C GLY A 86 -25.79 -10.96 -1.63
N TYR A 87 -25.63 -10.57 -0.36
CA TYR A 87 -24.32 -10.31 0.23
C TYR A 87 -23.43 -11.56 0.25
N VAL A 88 -23.93 -12.70 0.73
CA VAL A 88 -23.15 -13.96 0.79
C VAL A 88 -22.78 -14.44 -0.61
N VAL A 89 -23.71 -14.36 -1.56
CA VAL A 89 -23.46 -14.74 -2.96
C VAL A 89 -22.42 -13.82 -3.60
N LEU A 90 -22.53 -12.50 -3.42
CA LEU A 90 -21.54 -11.55 -3.91
C LEU A 90 -20.18 -11.75 -3.26
N ALA A 91 -20.12 -12.05 -1.96
CA ALA A 91 -18.88 -12.35 -1.24
C ALA A 91 -18.21 -13.62 -1.77
N PHE A 92 -19.01 -14.64 -2.13
CA PHE A 92 -18.51 -15.85 -2.77
C PHE A 92 -17.96 -15.55 -4.18
N PHE A 93 -18.69 -14.79 -4.99
CA PHE A 93 -18.24 -14.41 -6.34
C PHE A 93 -17.05 -13.45 -6.36
N SER A 94 -16.88 -12.63 -5.31
CA SER A 94 -15.74 -11.74 -5.14
C SER A 94 -14.51 -12.44 -4.54
N MET A 95 -14.47 -13.77 -4.59
CA MET A 95 -13.39 -14.61 -4.04
C MET A 95 -13.12 -14.34 -2.54
N GLY A 96 -14.18 -14.11 -1.77
CA GLY A 96 -14.10 -13.90 -0.33
C GLY A 96 -13.94 -12.44 0.11
N SER A 97 -14.00 -11.46 -0.81
CA SER A 97 -14.05 -10.04 -0.45
C SER A 97 -15.38 -9.70 0.22
N LEU A 98 -15.33 -9.09 1.40
CA LEU A 98 -16.51 -8.69 2.18
C LEU A 98 -16.86 -7.21 1.96
N LEU A 99 -15.87 -6.37 1.64
CA LEU A 99 -16.10 -4.93 1.48
C LEU A 99 -16.76 -4.60 0.15
N LEU A 100 -16.41 -5.29 -0.94
CA LEU A 100 -17.02 -5.05 -2.24
C LEU A 100 -18.53 -5.35 -2.25
N PRO A 101 -19.00 -6.50 -1.73
CA PRO A 101 -20.43 -6.76 -1.55
C PRO A 101 -21.11 -5.72 -0.66
N SER A 102 -20.48 -5.32 0.44
CA SER A 102 -21.05 -4.31 1.36
C SER A 102 -21.23 -2.97 0.65
N PHE A 103 -20.23 -2.55 -0.12
CA PHE A 103 -20.27 -1.36 -0.95
C PHE A 103 -21.39 -1.42 -1.99
N LEU A 104 -21.50 -2.52 -2.75
CA LEU A 104 -22.52 -2.68 -3.79
C LEU A 104 -23.94 -2.67 -3.21
N VAL A 105 -24.16 -3.42 -2.12
CA VAL A 105 -25.45 -3.46 -1.43
C VAL A 105 -25.80 -2.08 -0.87
N GLY A 106 -24.83 -1.39 -0.26
CA GLY A 106 -24.98 -0.02 0.23
C GLY A 106 -25.32 0.96 -0.89
N PHE A 107 -24.63 0.88 -2.02
CA PHE A 107 -24.88 1.73 -3.19
C PHE A 107 -26.30 1.56 -3.75
N VAL A 108 -26.72 0.31 -3.97
CA VAL A 108 -28.08 0.00 -4.44
C VAL A 108 -29.14 0.51 -3.45
N TRP A 109 -28.89 0.36 -2.15
CA TRP A 109 -29.77 0.88 -1.10
C TRP A 109 -29.86 2.42 -1.12
N VAL A 110 -28.74 3.14 -1.24
CA VAL A 110 -28.74 4.62 -1.33
C VAL A 110 -29.51 5.08 -2.56
N VAL A 111 -29.27 4.47 -3.73
CA VAL A 111 -30.01 4.80 -4.97
C VAL A 111 -31.51 4.60 -4.78
N TYR A 112 -31.92 3.49 -4.15
CA TYR A 112 -33.31 3.26 -3.82
C TYR A 112 -33.89 4.35 -2.90
N LEU A 113 -33.17 4.75 -1.85
CA LEU A 113 -33.61 5.82 -0.95
C LEU A 113 -33.78 7.16 -1.65
N VAL A 114 -32.87 7.52 -2.56
CA VAL A 114 -32.96 8.75 -3.35
C VAL A 114 -34.20 8.72 -4.24
N ILE A 115 -34.41 7.64 -5.00
CA ILE A 115 -35.60 7.50 -5.86
C ILE A 115 -36.88 7.57 -5.03
N ARG A 116 -36.91 6.86 -3.90
CA ARG A 116 -38.05 6.83 -3.00
C ARG A 116 -38.33 8.23 -2.41
N MET A 117 -37.30 8.95 -1.99
CA MET A 117 -37.42 10.31 -1.47
C MET A 117 -37.97 11.25 -2.54
N LEU A 118 -37.47 11.18 -3.78
CA LEU A 118 -37.99 11.98 -4.91
C LEU A 118 -39.47 11.72 -5.18
N ILE A 119 -39.88 10.45 -5.25
CA ILE A 119 -41.30 10.08 -5.42
C ILE A 119 -42.13 10.60 -4.24
N GLY A 120 -41.62 10.47 -3.02
CA GLY A 120 -42.28 10.95 -1.81
C GLY A 120 -42.47 12.46 -1.79
N VAL A 121 -41.44 13.23 -2.19
CA VAL A 121 -41.49 14.70 -2.29
C VAL A 121 -42.52 15.13 -3.33
N VAL A 122 -42.51 14.52 -4.53
CA VAL A 122 -43.50 14.82 -5.59
C VAL A 122 -44.92 14.56 -5.10
N ARG A 123 -45.16 13.45 -4.40
CA ARG A 123 -46.47 13.14 -3.82
C ARG A 123 -46.85 14.12 -2.71
N TYR A 124 -45.90 14.48 -1.83
CA TYR A 124 -46.13 15.44 -0.77
C TYR A 124 -46.51 16.82 -1.30
N ILE A 125 -45.85 17.30 -2.36
CA ILE A 125 -46.19 18.57 -3.03
C ILE A 125 -47.61 18.52 -3.64
N ARG A 126 -47.99 17.37 -4.23
CA ARG A 126 -49.30 17.22 -4.91
C ARG A 126 -50.48 17.05 -3.96
N SER A 127 -50.34 16.30 -2.86
CA SER A 127 -51.49 15.92 -2.02
C SER A 127 -51.32 16.21 -0.52
N ARG A 128 -50.15 16.68 -0.07
CA ARG A 128 -49.79 17.00 1.33
C ARG A 128 -50.28 16.02 2.42
N PRO A 129 -50.21 14.69 2.23
CA PRO A 129 -50.63 13.76 3.28
C PRO A 129 -49.63 13.81 4.45
N PRO A 130 -50.12 13.88 5.71
CA PRO A 130 -49.26 14.01 6.90
C PRO A 130 -48.36 12.78 7.13
N GLU A 131 -48.79 11.60 6.66
CA GLU A 131 -48.07 10.33 6.79
C GLU A 131 -46.77 10.26 5.99
N LEU A 132 -46.70 10.94 4.83
CA LEU A 132 -45.49 10.98 4.01
C LEU A 132 -44.38 11.80 4.66
N ARG A 133 -44.72 12.71 5.59
CA ARG A 133 -43.74 13.53 6.31
C ARG A 133 -42.82 12.67 7.18
N THR A 134 -43.32 11.62 7.81
CA THR A 134 -42.50 10.73 8.66
C THR A 134 -41.58 9.85 7.82
N SER A 135 -42.07 9.26 6.71
CA SER A 135 -41.21 8.50 5.78
C SER A 135 -40.12 9.39 5.18
N LEU A 136 -40.47 10.59 4.71
CA LEU A 136 -39.51 11.54 4.14
C LEU A 136 -38.46 11.99 5.17
N ALA A 137 -38.88 12.25 6.41
CA ALA A 137 -37.96 12.61 7.48
C ALA A 137 -36.99 11.46 7.82
N LEU A 138 -37.48 10.22 7.88
CA LEU A 138 -36.64 9.05 8.13
C LEU A 138 -35.68 8.79 6.97
N ASP A 139 -36.18 8.72 5.73
CA ASP A 139 -35.34 8.49 4.54
C ASP A 139 -34.29 9.61 4.37
N GLY A 140 -34.68 10.87 4.60
CA GLY A 140 -33.77 12.02 4.59
C GLY A 140 -32.71 11.96 5.69
N ALA A 141 -33.08 11.54 6.91
CA ALA A 141 -32.12 11.36 8.01
C ALA A 141 -31.09 10.27 7.69
N PHE A 142 -31.52 9.14 7.13
CA PHE A 142 -30.60 8.07 6.73
C PHE A 142 -29.66 8.48 5.60
N LEU A 143 -30.14 9.24 4.60
CA LEU A 143 -29.29 9.79 3.55
C LEU A 143 -28.27 10.79 4.11
N LEU A 144 -28.67 11.64 5.05
CA LEU A 144 -27.74 12.56 5.73
C LEU A 144 -26.67 11.82 6.52
N VAL A 145 -27.04 10.79 7.29
CA VAL A 145 -26.08 9.98 8.03
C VAL A 145 -25.12 9.27 7.07
N ALA A 146 -25.63 8.67 5.98
CA ALA A 146 -24.79 8.02 4.98
C ALA A 146 -23.81 9.02 4.34
N ALA A 147 -24.29 10.20 3.92
CA ALA A 147 -23.45 11.24 3.35
C ALA A 147 -22.39 11.74 4.35
N ALA A 148 -22.77 11.95 5.61
CA ALA A 148 -21.85 12.35 6.67
C ALA A 148 -20.78 11.29 6.94
N THR A 149 -21.14 10.00 6.94
CA THR A 149 -20.18 8.90 7.12
C THR A 149 -19.27 8.76 5.91
N ILE A 150 -19.76 8.92 4.69
CA ILE A 150 -18.91 8.93 3.48
C ILE A 150 -17.94 10.10 3.56
N ALA A 151 -18.42 11.32 3.85
CA ALA A 151 -17.59 12.50 3.96
C ALA A 151 -16.53 12.37 5.07
N TYR A 152 -16.92 11.89 6.25
CA TYR A 152 -16.01 11.62 7.36
C TYR A 152 -14.98 10.54 7.01
N GLY A 153 -15.44 9.43 6.41
CA GLY A 153 -14.57 8.33 6.00
C GLY A 153 -13.55 8.77 4.94
N GLN A 154 -13.95 9.58 3.98
CA GLN A 154 -13.05 10.15 2.97
C GLN A 154 -12.08 11.17 3.57
N ALA A 155 -12.56 12.03 4.48
CA ALA A 155 -11.68 12.96 5.19
C ALA A 155 -10.62 12.22 6.01
N LYS A 156 -11.00 11.11 6.66
CA LYS A 156 -10.08 10.24 7.40
C LYS A 156 -9.13 9.48 6.48
N ALA A 157 -9.59 9.02 5.32
CA ALA A 157 -8.74 8.33 4.35
C ALA A 157 -7.59 9.22 3.83
N ASN A 158 -7.80 10.53 3.80
CA ASN A 158 -6.83 11.51 3.33
C ASN A 158 -5.89 12.01 4.45
N THR A 159 -5.85 11.37 5.63
CA THR A 159 -4.90 11.73 6.68
C THR A 159 -3.58 10.98 6.53
N LEU A 160 -2.50 11.57 7.05
CA LEU A 160 -1.18 10.93 7.07
C LEU A 160 -1.21 9.62 7.87
N ASP A 161 -1.92 9.60 9.00
CA ASP A 161 -2.06 8.40 9.83
C ASP A 161 -2.70 7.24 9.06
N HIS A 162 -3.70 7.52 8.21
CA HIS A 162 -4.33 6.49 7.39
C HIS A 162 -3.40 5.99 6.29
N TYR A 163 -2.63 6.88 5.68
CA TYR A 163 -1.61 6.50 4.70
C TYR A 163 -0.51 5.62 5.33
N ILE A 164 -0.02 5.98 6.52
CA ILE A 164 0.98 5.18 7.24
C ILE A 164 0.39 3.83 7.68
N ALA A 165 -0.84 3.81 8.19
CA ALA A 165 -1.52 2.57 8.53
C ALA A 165 -1.72 1.65 7.31
N SER A 166 -1.80 2.22 6.11
CA SER A 166 -1.94 1.49 4.86
C SER A 166 -0.65 0.81 4.38
N LEU A 167 0.51 1.14 4.97
CA LEU A 167 1.80 0.54 4.63
C LEU A 167 1.88 -0.95 4.94
N ARG A 168 0.95 -1.53 5.70
CA ARG A 168 0.88 -2.98 5.93
C ARG A 168 0.40 -3.78 4.70
N TYR A 169 -0.33 -3.15 3.77
CA TYR A 169 -1.04 -3.87 2.70
C TYR A 169 -0.22 -4.05 1.42
N GLY A 170 0.01 -5.27 0.93
CA GLY A 170 0.82 -5.56 -0.27
C GLY A 170 0.30 -5.05 -1.64
N GLN A 171 -0.62 -4.09 -1.71
CA GLN A 171 -1.35 -3.73 -2.93
C GLN A 171 -0.68 -2.67 -3.82
N GLN A 172 -1.01 -2.70 -5.12
CA GLN A 172 -0.55 -1.73 -6.13
C GLN A 172 -0.89 -0.27 -5.77
N VAL A 173 -2.08 -0.06 -5.18
CA VAL A 173 -2.57 1.27 -4.75
C VAL A 173 -1.62 1.94 -3.75
N VAL A 174 -0.90 1.14 -2.94
CA VAL A 174 0.09 1.68 -2.02
C VAL A 174 1.23 2.36 -2.78
N PHE A 175 1.71 1.77 -3.87
CA PHE A 175 2.82 2.30 -4.65
C PHE A 175 2.44 3.50 -5.52
N SER A 176 1.25 3.48 -6.12
CA SER A 176 0.82 4.53 -7.06
C SER A 176 0.17 5.75 -6.40
N GLY A 177 -0.23 5.66 -5.12
CA GLY A 177 -0.91 6.74 -4.41
C GLY A 177 -0.36 7.00 -3.00
N VAL A 178 -0.32 5.97 -2.15
CA VAL A 178 0.01 6.14 -0.72
C VAL A 178 1.45 6.59 -0.50
N LEU A 179 2.44 5.91 -1.08
CA LEU A 179 3.86 6.26 -0.88
C LEU A 179 4.20 7.66 -1.43
N PRO A 180 3.82 8.05 -2.67
CA PRO A 180 4.02 9.41 -3.16
C PRO A 180 3.39 10.46 -2.25
N ASP A 181 2.17 10.24 -1.78
CA ASP A 181 1.46 11.18 -0.91
C ASP A 181 2.14 11.32 0.45
N ILE A 182 2.70 10.25 1.02
CA ILE A 182 3.49 10.31 2.25
C ILE A 182 4.76 11.14 2.01
N VAL A 183 5.51 10.84 0.93
CA VAL A 183 6.75 11.55 0.60
C VAL A 183 6.48 13.04 0.35
N ALA A 184 5.36 13.38 -0.31
CA ALA A 184 4.96 14.76 -0.58
C ALA A 184 4.66 15.57 0.71
N ARG A 185 4.37 14.92 1.85
CA ARG A 185 4.22 15.60 3.14
C ARG A 185 5.56 15.97 3.81
N GLY A 186 6.68 15.46 3.29
CA GLY A 186 8.03 15.82 3.75
C GLY A 186 8.27 15.52 5.22
N GLU A 187 8.93 16.44 5.92
CA GLU A 187 9.36 16.26 7.32
C GLU A 187 8.22 15.91 8.30
N GLN A 188 6.99 16.35 8.02
CA GLN A 188 5.82 16.03 8.86
C GLN A 188 5.55 14.51 8.94
N ALA A 189 6.01 13.74 7.95
CA ALA A 189 5.85 12.30 7.92
C ALA A 189 6.95 11.54 8.67
N VAL A 190 8.10 12.15 8.96
CA VAL A 190 9.29 11.44 9.50
C VAL A 190 9.00 10.79 10.85
N GLY A 191 8.56 11.58 11.85
CA GLY A 191 8.25 11.06 13.18
C GLY A 191 7.21 9.92 13.17
N PRO A 192 6.04 10.11 12.52
CA PRO A 192 5.05 9.05 12.36
C PRO A 192 5.56 7.79 11.64
N LEU A 193 6.41 7.94 10.61
CA LEU A 193 7.02 6.80 9.91
C LEU A 193 8.00 6.03 10.80
N ILE A 194 8.81 6.74 11.59
CA ILE A 194 9.73 6.15 12.57
C ILE A 194 8.94 5.37 13.63
N GLN A 195 7.86 5.95 14.15
CA GLN A 195 7.00 5.28 15.11
C GLN A 195 6.41 3.99 14.53
N ALA A 196 5.83 4.06 13.33
CA ALA A 196 5.28 2.88 12.66
C ALA A 196 6.33 1.79 12.41
N ALA A 197 7.56 2.17 12.03
CA ALA A 197 8.66 1.23 11.85
C ALA A 197 9.09 0.57 13.17
N ARG A 198 9.18 1.34 14.27
CA ARG A 198 9.49 0.79 15.61
C ARG A 198 8.42 -0.19 16.10
N GLU A 199 7.14 0.17 15.94
CA GLU A 199 6.03 -0.73 16.28
C GLU A 199 6.07 -2.02 15.44
N ALA A 200 6.42 -1.91 14.15
CA ALA A 200 6.52 -3.06 13.27
C ALA A 200 7.62 -4.06 13.66
N LEU A 201 8.72 -3.62 14.28
CA LEU A 201 9.79 -4.51 14.76
C LEU A 201 9.29 -5.54 15.79
N HIS A 202 8.23 -5.20 16.53
CA HIS A 202 7.62 -6.07 17.54
C HIS A 202 6.39 -6.84 17.02
N ASN A 203 6.13 -6.79 15.72
CA ASN A 203 4.99 -7.49 15.12
C ASN A 203 5.36 -8.93 14.77
N ASP A 204 4.59 -9.90 15.29
CA ASP A 204 4.76 -11.33 15.04
C ASP A 204 4.41 -11.74 13.59
N ASP A 205 3.63 -10.93 12.87
CA ASP A 205 3.34 -11.17 11.45
C ASP A 205 4.48 -10.66 10.57
N ASP A 206 5.35 -11.58 10.17
CA ASP A 206 6.49 -11.36 9.26
C ASP A 206 6.10 -10.60 7.98
N TYR A 207 4.92 -10.87 7.42
CA TYR A 207 4.48 -10.22 6.18
C TYR A 207 4.14 -8.74 6.42
N THR A 208 3.35 -8.46 7.46
CA THR A 208 3.00 -7.09 7.85
C THR A 208 4.25 -6.31 8.27
N ARG A 209 5.11 -6.91 9.11
CA ARG A 209 6.39 -6.32 9.54
C ARG A 209 7.25 -5.93 8.35
N SER A 210 7.48 -6.87 7.43
CA SER A 210 8.30 -6.67 6.24
C SER A 210 7.76 -5.56 5.34
N ASN A 211 6.43 -5.49 5.14
CA ASN A 211 5.81 -4.44 4.35
C ASN A 211 5.96 -3.05 4.99
N ILE A 212 5.66 -2.91 6.29
CA ILE A 212 5.78 -1.62 6.98
C ILE A 212 7.24 -1.16 6.95
N LEU A 213 8.19 -2.02 7.35
CA LEU A 213 9.61 -1.66 7.40
C LEU A 213 10.16 -1.28 6.03
N SER A 214 9.90 -2.08 4.98
CA SER A 214 10.41 -1.80 3.63
C SER A 214 9.89 -0.48 3.05
N ARG A 215 8.65 -0.13 3.38
CA ARG A 215 7.98 1.06 2.83
C ARG A 215 8.26 2.32 3.65
N SER A 216 8.28 2.20 4.97
CA SER A 216 8.65 3.32 5.83
C SER A 216 10.09 3.75 5.55
N THR A 217 11.01 2.80 5.41
CA THR A 217 12.43 3.09 5.11
C THR A 217 12.61 3.71 3.72
N PHE A 218 11.85 3.25 2.73
CA PHE A 218 11.76 3.91 1.41
C PHE A 218 11.30 5.37 1.53
N CYS A 219 10.18 5.64 2.23
CA CYS A 219 9.68 7.00 2.40
C CYS A 219 10.68 7.89 3.15
N LEU A 220 11.29 7.36 4.23
CA LEU A 220 12.31 8.06 5.00
C LEU A 220 13.54 8.40 4.14
N ALA A 221 13.99 7.50 3.27
CA ALA A 221 15.10 7.76 2.36
C ALA A 221 14.75 8.79 1.27
N CYS A 222 13.49 8.84 0.82
CA CYS A 222 13.02 9.84 -0.15
C CYS A 222 12.86 11.23 0.47
N ILE A 223 12.38 11.29 1.72
CA ILE A 223 12.22 12.54 2.47
C ILE A 223 13.59 13.07 2.91
N GLY A 224 14.46 12.19 3.39
CA GLY A 224 15.77 12.53 3.92
C GLY A 224 15.70 13.25 5.27
N GLY A 225 16.77 13.98 5.60
CA GLY A 225 16.91 14.72 6.85
C GLY A 225 17.67 13.97 7.94
N GLN A 226 18.15 14.71 8.94
CA GLN A 226 19.02 14.17 10.00
C GLN A 226 18.32 13.12 10.86
N GLU A 227 17.04 13.33 11.20
CA GLU A 227 16.27 12.39 12.02
C GLU A 227 16.04 11.07 11.28
N ALA A 228 15.69 11.13 10.00
CA ALA A 228 15.53 9.95 9.15
C ALA A 228 16.85 9.17 9.03
N GLU A 229 17.96 9.87 8.80
CA GLU A 229 19.29 9.25 8.72
C GLU A 229 19.68 8.55 10.02
N GLN A 230 19.51 9.22 11.17
CA GLN A 230 19.85 8.65 12.48
C GLN A 230 19.04 7.38 12.75
N PHE A 231 17.73 7.40 12.46
CA PHE A 231 16.90 6.22 12.61
C PHE A 231 17.31 5.09 11.66
N LEU A 232 17.56 5.39 10.38
CA LEU A 232 18.00 4.39 9.40
C LEU A 232 19.34 3.78 9.74
N SER A 233 20.29 4.57 10.26
CA SER A 233 21.59 4.10 10.77
C SER A 233 21.41 3.16 11.96
N GLN A 234 20.58 3.55 12.93
CA GLN A 234 20.28 2.70 14.09
C GLN A 234 19.65 1.37 13.65
N LEU A 235 18.62 1.44 12.80
CA LEU A 235 17.92 0.28 12.28
C LEU A 235 18.84 -0.65 11.50
N PHE A 236 19.76 -0.10 10.71
CA PHE A 236 20.78 -0.85 9.98
C PHE A 236 21.73 -1.56 10.94
N ASN A 237 22.31 -0.84 11.89
CA ASN A 237 23.36 -1.37 12.77
C ASN A 237 22.84 -2.36 13.82
N GLU A 238 21.60 -2.19 14.30
CA GLU A 238 21.05 -3.00 15.38
C GLU A 238 20.28 -4.23 14.88
N HIS A 239 19.65 -4.15 13.70
CA HIS A 239 18.69 -5.18 13.29
C HIS A 239 18.99 -5.86 11.95
N VAL A 240 19.79 -5.28 11.05
CA VAL A 240 20.01 -5.89 9.73
C VAL A 240 20.87 -7.16 9.85
N ASN A 241 20.27 -8.29 9.51
CA ASN A 241 20.96 -9.59 9.48
C ASN A 241 20.53 -10.45 8.28
N PHE A 242 21.43 -10.62 7.30
CA PHE A 242 21.14 -11.35 6.07
C PHE A 242 21.07 -12.89 6.20
N VAL A 243 21.29 -13.44 7.41
CA VAL A 243 21.04 -14.87 7.70
C VAL A 243 19.56 -15.19 7.64
N ASP A 244 18.73 -14.29 8.15
CA ASP A 244 17.30 -14.55 8.29
C ASP A 244 16.58 -14.40 6.95
N ARG A 245 16.14 -15.53 6.40
CA ARG A 245 15.42 -15.57 5.13
C ARG A 245 14.06 -14.87 5.19
N SER A 246 13.33 -14.92 6.32
CA SER A 246 11.99 -14.30 6.38
C SER A 246 12.06 -12.78 6.42
N ASN A 247 13.16 -12.25 6.97
CA ASN A 247 13.41 -10.82 7.12
C ASN A 247 14.28 -10.19 6.01
N ARG A 248 14.81 -11.01 5.10
CA ARG A 248 15.74 -10.59 4.03
C ARG A 248 15.22 -9.40 3.20
N ARG A 249 13.91 -9.33 2.94
CA ARG A 249 13.30 -8.26 2.14
C ARG A 249 13.49 -6.88 2.77
N TRP A 250 13.09 -6.71 4.03
CA TRP A 250 13.18 -5.40 4.68
C TRP A 250 14.62 -5.08 5.10
N HIS A 251 15.47 -6.08 5.36
CA HIS A 251 16.92 -5.88 5.53
C HIS A 251 17.57 -5.22 4.31
N LYS A 252 17.22 -5.67 3.09
CA LYS A 252 17.68 -5.05 1.84
C LYS A 252 17.17 -3.61 1.73
N ALA A 253 15.90 -3.37 2.06
CA ALA A 253 15.31 -2.04 2.05
C ALA A 253 16.04 -1.06 2.98
N VAL A 254 16.32 -1.46 4.22
CA VAL A 254 17.06 -0.65 5.19
C VAL A 254 18.47 -0.34 4.69
N CYS A 255 19.18 -1.34 4.14
CA CYS A 255 20.52 -1.15 3.60
C CYS A 255 20.55 -0.08 2.49
N PHE A 256 19.62 -0.15 1.54
CA PHE A 256 19.49 0.87 0.49
C PHE A 256 19.03 2.23 1.03
N ALA A 257 18.14 2.24 2.02
CA ALA A 257 17.65 3.45 2.66
C ALA A 257 18.75 4.23 3.35
N TYR A 258 19.53 3.54 4.14
CA TYR A 258 20.62 4.14 4.85
C TYR A 258 21.67 4.70 3.87
N ALA A 259 22.03 3.94 2.84
CA ALA A 259 22.96 4.40 1.82
C ALA A 259 22.48 5.66 1.09
N ARG A 260 21.20 5.71 0.69
CA ARG A 260 20.62 6.87 -0.01
C ARG A 260 20.54 8.10 0.89
N CYS A 261 20.15 7.91 2.16
CA CYS A 261 19.95 9.01 3.11
C CYS A 261 21.28 9.56 3.64
N ALA A 262 22.23 8.69 4.00
CA ALA A 262 23.50 9.09 4.60
C ALA A 262 24.59 9.41 3.57
N GLY A 263 24.45 8.89 2.34
CA GLY A 263 25.42 9.07 1.27
C GLY A 263 26.81 8.58 1.71
N PRO A 264 27.88 9.40 1.56
CA PRO A 264 29.23 9.00 1.94
C PRO A 264 29.42 8.56 3.40
N ARG A 265 28.55 8.99 4.32
CA ARG A 265 28.65 8.62 5.75
C ARG A 265 28.32 7.14 6.01
N ALA A 266 27.53 6.49 5.14
CA ALA A 266 27.22 5.07 5.29
C ALA A 266 28.34 4.12 4.81
N VAL A 267 29.39 4.63 4.16
CA VAL A 267 30.38 3.78 3.47
C VAL A 267 31.10 2.80 4.41
N ASP A 268 31.53 3.27 5.58
CA ASP A 268 32.24 2.41 6.54
C ASP A 268 31.35 1.29 7.07
N ASP A 269 30.11 1.62 7.43
CA ASP A 269 29.11 0.65 7.92
C ASP A 269 28.76 -0.39 6.85
N LEU A 270 28.63 0.04 5.58
CA LEU A 270 28.32 -0.83 4.45
C LEU A 270 29.49 -1.77 4.09
N ILE A 271 30.74 -1.29 4.18
CA ILE A 271 31.93 -2.15 4.02
C ILE A 271 32.00 -3.14 5.18
N ALA A 272 31.80 -2.68 6.42
CA ALA A 272 31.84 -3.54 7.59
C ALA A 272 30.77 -4.66 7.55
N ILE A 273 29.56 -4.38 7.05
CA ILE A 273 28.57 -5.46 6.86
C ILE A 273 28.98 -6.39 5.72
N PHE A 274 29.52 -5.88 4.62
CA PHE A 274 29.97 -6.71 3.50
C PHE A 274 31.07 -7.69 3.91
N ASP A 275 32.02 -7.24 4.73
CA ASP A 275 33.13 -8.06 5.24
C ASP A 275 32.64 -9.10 6.27
N LYS A 276 31.53 -8.86 6.97
CA LYS A 276 30.94 -9.88 7.87
C LYS A 276 30.26 -11.03 7.11
N MET A 277 29.93 -10.86 5.82
CA MET A 277 29.19 -11.82 5.00
C MET A 277 30.08 -12.88 4.33
N GLU A 278 31.09 -13.44 5.01
CA GLU A 278 32.10 -14.29 4.35
C GLU A 278 31.67 -15.75 4.10
N SER A 279 30.62 -16.23 4.78
CA SER A 279 30.24 -17.65 4.74
C SER A 279 28.73 -17.89 4.60
N GLY A 280 28.37 -19.07 4.09
CA GLY A 280 27.00 -19.55 3.95
C GLY A 280 26.12 -18.67 3.05
N GLU A 281 24.83 -18.60 3.37
CA GLU A 281 23.82 -17.84 2.60
C GLU A 281 24.01 -16.32 2.63
N GLN A 282 24.79 -15.79 3.58
CA GLN A 282 25.13 -14.38 3.62
C GLN A 282 25.99 -13.99 2.42
N LYS A 283 26.87 -14.89 1.98
CA LYS A 283 27.76 -14.68 0.83
C LYS A 283 26.97 -14.39 -0.46
N GLU A 284 25.81 -15.02 -0.63
CA GLU A 284 24.93 -14.80 -1.78
C GLU A 284 24.25 -13.43 -1.78
N ASN A 285 24.19 -12.74 -0.63
CA ASN A 285 23.59 -11.41 -0.50
C ASN A 285 24.63 -10.28 -0.47
N ARG A 286 25.93 -10.59 -0.64
CA ARG A 286 27.00 -9.58 -0.70
C ARG A 286 26.81 -8.54 -1.80
N TRP A 287 26.04 -8.84 -2.83
CA TRP A 287 25.67 -7.86 -3.86
C TRP A 287 24.85 -6.68 -3.30
N VAL A 288 24.10 -6.88 -2.21
CA VAL A 288 23.24 -5.84 -1.61
C VAL A 288 24.07 -4.66 -1.09
N PRO A 289 25.03 -4.84 -0.16
CA PRO A 289 25.87 -3.74 0.28
C PRO A 289 26.74 -3.16 -0.86
N LEU A 290 27.13 -3.94 -1.87
CA LEU A 290 27.83 -3.41 -3.04
C LEU A 290 26.95 -2.43 -3.84
N VAL A 291 25.70 -2.79 -4.14
CA VAL A 291 24.76 -1.87 -4.79
C VAL A 291 24.49 -0.65 -3.90
N ALA A 292 24.34 -0.85 -2.59
CA ALA A 292 24.17 0.26 -1.64
C ALA A 292 25.37 1.21 -1.66
N LEU A 293 26.60 0.69 -1.72
CA LEU A 293 27.83 1.50 -1.85
C LEU A 293 27.85 2.32 -3.13
N VAL A 294 27.33 1.81 -4.25
CA VAL A 294 27.13 2.61 -5.49
C VAL A 294 26.17 3.77 -5.23
N VAL A 295 25.04 3.50 -4.58
CA VAL A 295 23.99 4.49 -4.27
C VAL A 295 24.48 5.60 -3.33
N THR A 296 25.51 5.37 -2.52
CA THR A 296 26.12 6.46 -1.73
C THR A 296 26.68 7.59 -2.61
N GLY A 297 27.06 7.28 -3.85
CA GLY A 297 27.77 8.19 -4.76
C GLY A 297 29.13 8.63 -4.20
N SER A 298 29.71 7.88 -3.25
CA SER A 298 31.03 8.16 -2.68
C SER A 298 32.12 7.56 -3.54
N LYS A 299 33.23 8.29 -3.72
CA LYS A 299 34.44 7.77 -4.38
C LYS A 299 34.90 6.43 -3.80
N ARG A 300 34.94 6.34 -2.46
CA ARG A 300 35.38 5.13 -1.77
C ARG A 300 34.39 3.98 -1.96
N GLY A 301 33.08 4.26 -1.91
CA GLY A 301 32.05 3.23 -2.13
C GLY A 301 32.07 2.68 -3.56
N VAL A 302 32.22 3.57 -4.55
CA VAL A 302 32.34 3.18 -5.96
C VAL A 302 33.62 2.38 -6.20
N SER A 303 34.77 2.85 -5.71
CA SER A 303 36.05 2.12 -5.83
C SER A 303 35.95 0.72 -5.24
N PHE A 304 35.44 0.60 -4.01
CA PHE A 304 35.25 -0.68 -3.33
C PHE A 304 34.33 -1.61 -4.14
N THR A 305 33.27 -1.07 -4.74
CA THR A 305 32.38 -1.86 -5.58
C THR A 305 33.07 -2.33 -6.86
N LEU A 306 33.89 -1.49 -7.49
CA LEU A 306 34.68 -1.86 -8.67
C LEU A 306 35.74 -2.94 -8.35
N ASP A 307 36.25 -2.98 -7.12
CA ASP A 307 37.14 -4.05 -6.62
C ASP A 307 36.43 -5.40 -6.45
N HIS A 308 35.11 -5.38 -6.31
CA HIS A 308 34.27 -6.56 -6.07
C HIS A 308 33.19 -6.73 -7.15
N MET A 309 33.47 -6.22 -8.35
CA MET A 309 32.54 -6.22 -9.48
C MET A 309 32.12 -7.64 -9.89
N ASP A 310 32.97 -8.64 -9.69
CA ASP A 310 32.67 -10.05 -9.98
C ASP A 310 31.44 -10.59 -9.23
N ILE A 311 31.16 -10.05 -8.04
CA ILE A 311 29.97 -10.42 -7.26
C ILE A 311 28.70 -9.89 -7.94
N LEU A 312 28.73 -8.65 -8.46
CA LEU A 312 27.59 -8.10 -9.21
C LEU A 312 27.38 -8.84 -10.54
N LEU A 313 28.46 -9.14 -11.26
CA LEU A 313 28.42 -9.92 -12.50
C LEU A 313 27.79 -11.30 -12.27
N ARG A 314 28.25 -12.03 -11.26
CA ARG A 314 27.70 -13.33 -10.89
C ARG A 314 26.22 -13.27 -10.51
N LYS A 315 25.79 -12.18 -9.86
CA LYS A 315 24.38 -11.97 -9.51
C LYS A 315 23.50 -11.75 -10.75
N MET A 316 24.05 -11.16 -11.82
CA MET A 316 23.36 -11.06 -13.10
C MET A 316 23.20 -12.42 -13.77
N ASP A 317 24.23 -13.26 -13.76
CA ASP A 317 24.22 -14.54 -14.49
C ASP A 317 23.42 -15.65 -13.79
N PHE A 318 23.41 -15.65 -12.45
CA PHE A 318 22.85 -16.74 -11.64
C PHE A 318 21.76 -16.27 -10.65
N GLY A 319 21.22 -15.07 -10.82
CA GLY A 319 20.19 -14.52 -9.96
C GLY A 319 18.87 -15.31 -10.04
N GLY A 320 18.47 -15.97 -8.96
CA GLY A 320 17.20 -16.72 -8.90
C GLY A 320 15.92 -15.87 -8.93
N ASP A 321 16.03 -14.54 -8.76
CA ASP A 321 14.92 -13.58 -8.85
C ASP A 321 15.24 -12.54 -9.92
N GLY A 322 14.39 -12.45 -10.95
CA GLY A 322 14.54 -11.49 -12.04
C GLY A 322 14.57 -10.04 -11.58
N ASN A 323 13.94 -9.71 -10.45
CA ASN A 323 13.97 -8.35 -9.92
C ASN A 323 15.34 -7.98 -9.33
N GLU A 324 15.95 -8.86 -8.53
CA GLU A 324 17.27 -8.61 -7.95
C GLU A 324 18.37 -8.58 -9.02
N MET A 325 18.25 -9.44 -10.02
CA MET A 325 19.11 -9.47 -11.20
C MET A 325 19.10 -8.11 -11.91
N ARG A 326 17.93 -7.50 -12.11
CA ARG A 326 17.79 -6.18 -12.75
C ARG A 326 18.48 -5.07 -11.98
N VAL A 327 18.41 -5.08 -10.64
CA VAL A 327 19.09 -4.07 -9.83
C VAL A 327 20.60 -4.23 -9.89
N ALA A 328 21.11 -5.46 -9.82
CA ALA A 328 22.53 -5.74 -10.02
C ALA A 328 22.99 -5.30 -11.42
N GLN A 329 22.18 -5.55 -12.45
CA GLN A 329 22.44 -5.15 -13.83
C GLN A 329 22.44 -3.64 -14.02
N ALA A 330 21.46 -2.93 -13.46
CA ALA A 330 21.42 -1.46 -13.52
C ALA A 330 22.62 -0.83 -12.82
N ALA A 331 23.02 -1.35 -11.64
CA ALA A 331 24.21 -0.88 -10.94
C ALA A 331 25.49 -1.16 -11.75
N ALA A 332 25.62 -2.36 -12.30
CA ALA A 332 26.77 -2.75 -13.12
C ALA A 332 26.87 -1.92 -14.41
N GLU A 333 25.76 -1.71 -15.11
CA GLU A 333 25.69 -0.87 -16.30
C GLU A 333 26.06 0.58 -15.97
N ALA A 334 25.51 1.13 -14.88
CA ALA A 334 25.82 2.48 -14.42
C ALA A 334 27.31 2.63 -14.10
N LEU A 335 27.95 1.64 -13.47
CA LEU A 335 29.39 1.66 -13.23
C LEU A 335 30.21 1.56 -14.53
N VAL A 336 29.82 0.70 -15.47
CA VAL A 336 30.60 0.45 -16.69
C VAL A 336 30.45 1.56 -17.72
N TYR A 337 29.25 2.09 -17.91
CA TYR A 337 28.92 3.05 -18.96
C TYR A 337 28.57 4.45 -18.45
N GLY A 338 28.21 4.58 -17.17
CA GLY A 338 27.79 5.85 -16.59
C GLY A 338 28.90 6.89 -16.56
N SER A 339 28.48 8.14 -16.70
CA SER A 339 29.33 9.33 -16.67
C SER A 339 28.85 10.39 -15.68
N ASP A 340 27.75 10.14 -14.99
CA ASP A 340 27.15 11.04 -14.00
C ASP A 340 27.11 10.38 -12.62
N PRO A 341 27.86 10.90 -11.63
CA PRO A 341 27.77 10.49 -10.23
C PRO A 341 26.37 10.60 -9.63
N THR A 342 25.57 11.56 -10.08
CA THR A 342 24.23 11.82 -9.53
C THR A 342 23.28 10.69 -9.89
N ALA A 343 23.36 10.20 -11.12
CA ALA A 343 22.60 9.04 -11.59
C ALA A 343 22.85 7.77 -10.77
N LEU A 344 24.02 7.61 -10.13
CA LEU A 344 24.28 6.47 -9.24
C LEU A 344 23.37 6.48 -8.00
N ARG A 345 23.07 7.68 -7.46
CA ARG A 345 22.20 7.86 -6.28
C ARG A 345 20.72 7.61 -6.60
N GLU A 346 20.37 7.72 -7.87
CA GLU A 346 19.00 7.61 -8.36
C GLU A 346 18.64 6.21 -8.85
N LEU A 347 19.55 5.23 -8.73
CA LEU A 347 19.27 3.85 -9.09
C LEU A 347 18.01 3.33 -8.38
N PRO A 348 17.10 2.64 -9.09
CA PRO A 348 15.77 2.24 -8.60
C PRO A 348 15.84 0.98 -7.71
N VAL A 349 16.66 1.00 -6.67
CA VAL A 349 17.02 -0.19 -5.87
C VAL A 349 15.84 -0.76 -5.07
N TYR A 350 14.84 0.05 -4.74
CA TYR A 350 13.70 -0.37 -3.92
C TYR A 350 12.60 -1.07 -4.70
N ARG A 351 12.26 -0.57 -5.90
CA ARG A 351 11.09 -1.03 -6.68
C ARG A 351 11.12 -2.55 -6.86
N ASP A 352 12.28 -3.04 -7.28
CA ASP A 352 12.49 -4.43 -7.67
C ASP A 352 12.82 -5.32 -6.48
N VAL A 353 13.64 -4.86 -5.53
CA VAL A 353 14.16 -5.71 -4.45
C VAL A 353 13.29 -5.68 -3.19
N SER A 354 12.70 -4.52 -2.91
CA SER A 354 12.07 -4.25 -1.60
C SER A 354 10.55 -4.05 -1.71
N LEU A 355 10.04 -3.61 -2.87
CA LEU A 355 8.63 -3.26 -3.05
C LEU A 355 7.80 -4.32 -3.80
N MET A 356 8.38 -5.32 -4.49
CA MET A 356 7.75 -6.58 -4.98
C MET A 356 6.26 -6.43 -5.37
N GLY A 357 5.97 -5.64 -6.42
CA GLY A 357 4.59 -5.40 -6.86
C GLY A 357 4.40 -4.20 -7.79
N ALA A 358 5.42 -3.37 -7.99
CA ALA A 358 5.37 -2.20 -8.85
C ALA A 358 5.51 -2.51 -10.36
N ILE A 359 5.27 -3.75 -10.82
CA ILE A 359 5.50 -4.19 -12.21
C ILE A 359 4.63 -3.41 -13.23
N TRP A 360 3.60 -2.70 -12.78
CA TRP A 360 2.70 -1.91 -13.63
C TRP A 360 2.51 -0.50 -13.05
N LEU A 361 3.43 0.42 -13.35
CA LEU A 361 3.19 1.85 -13.17
C LEU A 361 2.99 2.47 -14.56
N ALA A 362 1.95 3.32 -14.65
CA ALA A 362 1.38 3.89 -15.87
C ALA A 362 2.39 4.70 -16.69
N ASP A 363 2.06 4.96 -17.97
CA ASP A 363 2.89 5.72 -18.90
C ASP A 363 3.38 7.04 -18.25
N PRO A 364 4.67 7.38 -18.42
CA PRO A 364 5.28 8.54 -17.78
C PRO A 364 4.56 9.82 -18.21
N ARG A 365 4.43 10.78 -17.29
CA ARG A 365 4.30 12.18 -17.71
C ARG A 365 5.59 12.55 -18.45
N PRO A 366 5.53 13.36 -19.53
CA PRO A 366 6.73 13.76 -20.23
C PRO A 366 7.65 14.50 -19.25
N ASN A 367 8.88 14.00 -19.08
CA ASN A 367 10.03 14.58 -18.36
C ASN A 367 10.46 13.99 -17.00
N ASP A 368 9.98 12.81 -16.58
CA ASP A 368 10.40 12.22 -15.28
C ASP A 368 11.11 10.86 -15.45
N TYR A 369 12.44 10.89 -15.58
CA TYR A 369 13.31 9.72 -15.64
C TYR A 369 14.04 9.43 -14.31
N THR A 370 13.73 10.18 -13.23
CA THR A 370 14.53 10.23 -11.98
C THR A 370 13.79 9.68 -10.74
N SER A 371 12.64 9.03 -10.95
CA SER A 371 11.72 8.67 -9.88
C SER A 371 11.55 7.15 -9.77
N GLU A 372 11.83 6.59 -8.57
CA GLU A 372 11.59 5.18 -8.22
C GLU A 372 10.10 4.78 -8.36
N PHE A 373 9.21 5.76 -8.55
CA PHE A 373 7.78 5.59 -8.78
C PHE A 373 7.40 5.38 -10.26
N TYR A 374 8.30 5.60 -11.24
CA TYR A 374 7.92 5.62 -12.68
C TYR A 374 8.83 4.81 -13.62
N TRP A 375 9.63 3.87 -13.10
CA TRP A 375 10.35 2.92 -13.94
C TRP A 375 9.35 2.00 -14.66
N THR A 376 9.40 1.91 -16.00
CA THR A 376 8.45 1.12 -16.82
C THR A 376 9.13 -0.05 -17.55
N SER A 377 8.33 -0.96 -18.12
CA SER A 377 8.84 -2.04 -19.00
C SER A 377 9.55 -1.53 -20.27
N LYS A 378 9.31 -0.28 -20.69
CA LYS A 378 10.05 0.37 -21.78
C LYS A 378 11.48 0.76 -21.38
N SER A 379 11.69 1.15 -20.12
CA SER A 379 13.04 1.34 -19.54
C SER A 379 13.74 0.00 -19.29
N GLU A 380 12.99 -1.06 -18.97
CA GLU A 380 13.54 -2.42 -18.79
C GLU A 380 14.09 -3.02 -20.10
N LYS A 381 13.48 -2.71 -21.25
CA LYS A 381 13.99 -3.10 -22.59
C LYS A 381 15.25 -2.33 -23.02
N ARG A 382 15.75 -1.39 -22.22
CA ARG A 382 16.95 -0.58 -22.52
C ARG A 382 18.20 -1.00 -21.75
N LEU A 383 18.08 -1.87 -20.73
CA LEU A 383 19.27 -2.37 -20.04
C LEU A 383 20.12 -3.19 -20.99
N ARG A 384 21.44 -2.96 -20.97
CA ARG A 384 22.37 -3.70 -21.82
C ARG A 384 22.46 -5.16 -21.38
N PRO A 385 22.57 -6.12 -22.31
CA PRO A 385 22.72 -7.53 -21.95
C PRO A 385 23.88 -7.75 -20.96
N PRO A 386 23.73 -8.66 -19.96
CA PRO A 386 24.79 -8.96 -18.99
C PRO A 386 26.14 -9.29 -19.65
N GLU A 387 26.13 -10.00 -20.77
CA GLU A 387 27.35 -10.39 -21.50
C GLU A 387 28.09 -9.17 -22.09
N GLU A 388 27.35 -8.15 -22.50
CA GLU A 388 27.92 -6.90 -23.02
C GLU A 388 28.57 -6.08 -21.88
N ILE A 389 27.93 -6.05 -20.71
CA ILE A 389 28.45 -5.37 -19.52
C ILE A 389 29.72 -6.10 -19.05
N GLU A 390 29.67 -7.43 -18.94
CA GLU A 390 30.78 -8.26 -18.49
C GLU A 390 31.99 -8.16 -19.45
N SER A 391 31.78 -8.29 -20.75
CA SER A 391 32.85 -8.20 -21.75
C SER A 391 33.52 -6.82 -21.74
N THR A 392 32.75 -5.75 -21.59
CA THR A 392 33.26 -4.39 -21.52
C THR A 392 34.05 -4.13 -20.24
N TRP A 393 33.55 -4.63 -19.10
CA TRP A 393 34.28 -4.58 -17.84
C TRP A 393 35.62 -5.29 -17.94
N LYS A 394 35.65 -6.53 -18.44
CA LYS A 394 36.88 -7.32 -18.61
C LYS A 394 37.91 -6.63 -19.51
N LYS A 395 37.46 -5.90 -20.53
CA LYS A 395 38.34 -5.22 -21.50
C LYS A 395 38.84 -3.86 -21.02
N ASN A 396 38.02 -3.12 -20.27
CA ASN A 396 38.24 -1.67 -20.01
C ASN A 396 38.25 -1.28 -18.53
N SER A 397 38.40 -2.24 -17.60
CA SER A 397 38.30 -2.01 -16.15
C SER A 397 39.20 -0.85 -15.66
N ASP A 398 40.45 -0.78 -16.11
CA ASP A 398 41.39 0.29 -15.73
C ASP A 398 40.93 1.67 -16.20
N THR A 399 40.40 1.76 -17.42
CA THR A 399 39.86 3.01 -17.97
C THR A 399 38.60 3.44 -17.21
N ILE A 400 37.74 2.49 -16.87
CA ILE A 400 36.51 2.73 -16.10
C ILE A 400 36.85 3.25 -14.70
N ARG A 401 37.83 2.63 -14.02
CA ARG A 401 38.33 3.08 -12.70
C ARG A 401 38.85 4.52 -12.75
N LYS A 402 39.75 4.81 -13.70
CA LYS A 402 40.28 6.17 -13.91
C LYS A 402 39.19 7.20 -14.17
N ARG A 403 38.15 6.84 -14.93
CA ARG A 403 36.99 7.71 -15.19
C ARG A 403 36.30 8.07 -13.87
N TRP A 404 35.95 7.08 -13.05
CA TRP A 404 35.28 7.33 -11.78
C TRP A 404 36.14 8.07 -10.77
N ASP A 405 37.46 7.84 -10.75
CA ASP A 405 38.40 8.60 -9.93
C ASP A 405 38.42 10.10 -10.25
N THR A 406 38.12 10.44 -11.50
CA THR A 406 38.06 11.83 -12.00
C THR A 406 36.69 12.46 -11.74
N LEU A 407 35.61 11.69 -11.91
CA LEU A 407 34.23 12.17 -11.75
C LEU A 407 33.84 12.34 -10.28
N LEU A 408 34.34 11.48 -9.39
CA LEU A 408 34.07 11.53 -7.96
C LEU A 408 35.20 12.27 -7.26
N LYS A 409 34.94 13.52 -6.88
CA LYS A 409 35.89 14.39 -6.16
C LYS A 409 35.82 14.17 -4.66
#